data_AF-A0A9E6F1K0-F1
#
_entry.id   AF-A0A9E6F1K0-F1
#
_cell.length_a   1.000
_cell.length_b   1.000
_cell.length_c   1.000
_cell.angle_alpha   90.00
_cell.angle_beta   90.00
_cell.angle_gamma   90.00
#
_symmetry.space_group_name_H-M   'P 1'
#
loop_
_entity.id
_entity.type
_entity.pdbx_description
1 polymer ?
#
loop_
_entity_poly.entity_id
_entity_poly.type
_entity_poly.pdbx_seq_one_letter_code
_entity_poly.pdbx_strand_id
1 'polypeptide(L)'
;MAISTNSIIHYTDTFEKLELIIKEGFAIKYCAEELTIQKDLSSLAAHPLVSFCDIPLSQAYRHFDAYGRYGIGLTKLWANKLGINPVLYLDKDSSISKTFGELIKERRNKESNLTKEQKSKILRIKSFTKNYSGHLKRNSIDDQNYKFYDEREWRLVPEIEK
;
A
#
# COMPACT_ATOMS: atom_id res chain seq x y z
N MET A 1 0.19 26.29 3.48
CA MET A 1 1.21 25.23 3.29
C MET A 1 0.59 24.15 2.40
N ALA A 2 1.27 23.70 1.35
CA ALA A 2 0.75 22.63 0.51
C ALA A 2 0.61 21.35 1.34
N ILE A 3 -0.58 20.75 1.32
CA ILE A 3 -0.87 19.57 2.14
C ILE A 3 -0.09 18.36 1.60
N SER A 4 0.00 18.19 0.28
CA SER A 4 0.75 17.12 -0.40
C SER A 4 1.97 17.65 -1.15
N THR A 5 2.98 16.80 -1.39
CA THR A 5 4.18 17.18 -2.15
C THR A 5 3.98 16.96 -3.66
N ASN A 6 4.91 17.45 -4.49
CA ASN A 6 4.94 17.11 -5.93
C ASN A 6 5.75 15.84 -6.23
N SER A 7 6.12 15.11 -5.18
CA SER A 7 6.96 13.92 -5.23
C SER A 7 6.34 12.74 -4.49
N ILE A 8 6.85 11.56 -4.75
CA ILE A 8 6.67 10.37 -3.91
C ILE A 8 8.05 9.83 -3.56
N ILE A 9 8.21 9.28 -2.37
CA ILE A 9 9.51 8.85 -1.85
C ILE A 9 9.46 7.36 -1.56
N HIS A 10 10.43 6.60 -2.08
CA HIS A 10 10.68 5.23 -1.66
C HIS A 10 11.80 5.21 -0.62
N TYR A 11 11.54 4.64 0.55
CA TYR A 11 12.53 4.55 1.64
C TYR A 11 13.19 3.17 1.70
N THR A 12 14.45 3.15 2.12
CA THR A 12 15.23 1.95 2.38
C THR A 12 16.15 2.12 3.59
N ASP A 13 16.50 0.99 4.20
CA ASP A 13 17.28 0.85 5.42
C ASP A 13 18.80 0.94 5.19
N THR A 14 19.30 0.60 4.00
CA THR A 14 20.74 0.62 3.70
C THR A 14 21.07 1.38 2.43
N PHE A 15 22.28 1.94 2.36
CA PHE A 15 22.74 2.70 1.19
C PHE A 15 22.94 1.77 -0.02
N GLU A 16 23.38 0.54 0.19
CA GLU A 16 23.60 -0.45 -0.88
C GLU A 16 22.28 -0.77 -1.60
N LYS A 17 21.17 -0.85 -0.86
CA LYS A 17 19.84 -1.02 -1.47
C LYS A 17 19.44 0.19 -2.31
N LEU A 18 19.80 1.39 -1.86
CA LEU A 18 19.59 2.62 -2.63
C LEU A 18 20.36 2.58 -3.95
N GLU A 19 21.65 2.20 -3.90
CA GLU A 19 22.49 2.07 -5.09
C GLU A 19 21.95 1.00 -6.06
N LEU A 20 21.49 -0.14 -5.53
CA LEU A 20 20.86 -1.18 -6.34
C LEU A 20 19.60 -0.67 -7.04
N ILE A 21 18.75 0.10 -6.36
CA ILE A 21 17.55 0.68 -6.98
C ILE A 21 17.93 1.62 -8.13
N ILE A 22 19.00 2.39 -7.99
CA ILE A 22 19.47 3.29 -9.06
C ILE A 22 20.02 2.50 -10.26
N LYS A 23 20.70 1.37 -10.02
CA LYS A 23 21.30 0.54 -11.07
C LYS A 23 20.31 -0.39 -11.77
N GLU A 24 19.38 -0.98 -11.02
CA GLU A 24 18.52 -2.08 -11.47
C GLU A 24 17.03 -1.69 -11.50
N GLY A 25 16.66 -0.57 -10.89
CA GLY A 25 15.27 -0.14 -10.73
C GLY A 25 14.61 -0.69 -9.47
N PHE A 26 13.30 -0.46 -9.34
CA PHE A 26 12.54 -0.86 -8.16
C PHE A 26 12.21 -2.37 -8.19
N ALA A 27 12.71 -3.11 -7.22
CA ALA A 27 12.37 -4.51 -7.04
C ALA A 27 10.95 -4.69 -6.47
N ILE A 28 10.15 -5.53 -7.13
CA ILE A 28 8.82 -5.94 -6.65
C ILE A 28 8.98 -6.85 -5.42
N LYS A 29 8.23 -6.55 -4.36
CA LYS A 29 8.22 -7.37 -3.14
C LYS A 29 6.80 -7.84 -2.81
N TYR A 30 6.68 -9.03 -2.23
CA TYR A 30 5.41 -9.49 -1.67
C TYR A 30 5.19 -8.85 -0.31
N CYS A 31 4.26 -7.90 -0.25
CA CYS A 31 3.87 -7.21 0.97
C CYS A 31 2.57 -7.82 1.52
N ALA A 32 2.61 -8.28 2.78
CA ALA A 32 1.43 -8.78 3.48
C ALA A 32 0.55 -7.61 3.91
N GLU A 33 -0.67 -7.56 3.40
CA GLU A 33 -1.66 -6.53 3.69
C GLU A 33 -2.89 -7.17 4.33
N GLU A 34 -3.25 -6.66 5.50
CA GLU A 34 -4.49 -6.99 6.19
C GLU A 34 -5.50 -5.87 5.97
N LEU A 35 -6.69 -6.22 5.50
CA LEU A 35 -7.83 -5.32 5.44
C LEU A 35 -8.89 -5.75 6.43
N THR A 36 -9.06 -4.97 7.49
CA THR A 36 -10.11 -5.12 8.51
C THR A 36 -11.38 -4.42 8.04
N ILE A 37 -12.46 -5.18 7.91
CA ILE A 37 -13.75 -4.70 7.40
C ILE A 37 -14.72 -4.41 8.55
N GLN A 38 -14.72 -5.28 9.57
CA GLN A 38 -15.49 -5.21 10.81
C GLN A 38 -14.70 -5.87 11.93
N LYS A 39 -15.13 -5.72 13.20
CA LYS A 39 -14.45 -6.24 14.42
C LYS A 39 -13.86 -7.65 14.27
N ASP A 40 -14.53 -8.56 13.56
CA ASP A 40 -14.11 -9.96 13.44
C ASP A 40 -13.88 -10.43 11.99
N LEU A 41 -13.96 -9.52 11.00
CA LEU A 41 -13.76 -9.85 9.60
C LEU A 41 -12.56 -9.11 9.05
N SER A 42 -11.46 -9.85 8.86
CA SER A 42 -10.28 -9.36 8.16
C SER A 42 -9.96 -10.18 6.90
N SER A 43 -9.22 -9.55 6.01
CA SER A 43 -8.76 -10.14 4.77
C SER A 43 -7.26 -9.96 4.63
N LEU A 44 -6.51 -11.00 5.00
CA LEU A 44 -5.07 -11.06 4.76
C LEU A 44 -4.78 -11.51 3.32
N ALA A 45 -3.83 -10.85 2.65
CA ALA A 45 -3.20 -11.36 1.43
C ALA A 45 -1.82 -10.72 1.24
N ALA A 46 -0.91 -11.45 0.60
CA ALA A 46 0.33 -10.88 0.10
C ALA A 46 0.14 -10.40 -1.34
N HIS A 47 0.59 -9.18 -1.62
CA HIS A 47 0.51 -8.57 -2.95
C HIS A 47 1.92 -8.25 -3.46
N PRO A 48 2.26 -8.58 -4.72
CA PRO A 48 3.51 -8.12 -5.33
C PRO A 48 3.38 -6.61 -5.60
N LEU A 49 4.18 -5.78 -4.95
CA LEU A 49 4.09 -4.33 -5.11
C LEU A 49 5.41 -3.61 -4.79
N VAL A 50 5.47 -2.34 -5.17
CA VAL A 50 6.44 -1.35 -4.68
C VAL A 50 5.66 -0.20 -4.06
N SER A 51 5.96 0.13 -2.81
CA SER A 51 5.31 1.23 -2.08
C SER A 51 6.17 2.49 -2.08
N PHE A 52 5.52 3.64 -2.14
CA PHE A 52 6.09 4.98 -2.04
C PHE A 52 5.23 5.81 -1.08
N CYS A 53 5.78 6.85 -0.46
CA CYS A 53 5.07 7.71 0.46
C CYS A 53 5.04 9.16 -0.06
N ASP A 54 3.93 9.87 0.09
CA ASP A 54 3.81 11.31 -0.23
C ASP A 54 3.84 12.16 1.04
N ILE A 55 5.01 12.18 1.67
CA ILE A 55 5.21 12.81 2.98
C ILE A 55 6.16 13.99 2.81
N PRO A 56 5.80 15.19 3.29
CA PRO A 56 6.73 16.31 3.36
C PRO A 56 8.00 15.90 4.11
N LEU A 57 9.18 16.26 3.61
CA LEU A 57 10.46 15.87 4.23
C LEU A 57 10.54 16.27 5.71
N SER A 58 9.91 17.39 6.10
CA SER A 58 9.81 17.84 7.49
C SER A 58 9.06 16.89 8.42
N GLN A 59 8.23 15.98 7.87
CA GLN A 59 7.46 14.97 8.60
C GLN A 59 8.05 13.55 8.43
N ALA A 60 9.05 13.39 7.55
CA ALA A 60 9.70 12.11 7.27
C ALA A 60 10.48 11.54 8.46
N TYR A 61 10.79 12.35 9.48
CA TYR A 61 11.54 11.90 10.65
C TYR A 61 10.88 10.71 11.37
N ARG A 62 9.54 10.68 11.43
CA ARG A 62 8.77 9.55 12.01
C ARG A 62 8.87 8.28 11.17
N HIS A 63 9.20 8.40 9.89
CA HIS A 63 9.33 7.27 8.95
C HIS A 63 10.72 6.66 8.98
N PHE A 64 11.75 7.38 9.41
CA PHE A 64 13.11 6.87 9.44
C PHE A 64 13.27 5.67 10.38
N ASP A 65 12.57 5.67 11.51
CA ASP A 65 12.61 4.57 12.49
C ASP A 65 11.88 3.30 11.97
N ALA A 66 10.86 3.49 11.13
CA ALA A 66 10.03 2.41 10.59
C ALA A 66 10.54 1.83 9.25
N TYR A 67 11.04 2.69 8.37
CA TYR A 67 11.27 2.41 6.95
C TYR A 67 12.73 2.58 6.49
N GLY A 68 13.56 3.24 7.29
CA GLY A 68 14.97 3.45 7.00
C GLY A 68 15.33 4.91 6.68
N ARG A 69 16.64 5.21 6.70
CA ARG A 69 17.18 6.58 6.65
C ARG A 69 17.54 7.05 5.24
N TYR A 70 17.45 6.18 4.25
CA TYR A 70 17.75 6.47 2.85
C TYR A 70 16.46 6.51 2.04
N GLY A 71 16.38 7.37 1.03
CA GLY A 71 15.23 7.37 0.14
C GLY A 71 15.45 8.07 -1.20
N ILE A 72 14.66 7.70 -2.19
CA ILE A 72 14.66 8.28 -3.54
C ILE A 72 13.33 8.99 -3.75
N GLY A 73 13.40 10.30 -4.01
CA GLY A 73 12.24 11.11 -4.39
C GLY A 73 12.03 11.12 -5.90
N LEU A 74 10.79 10.89 -6.35
CA LEU A 74 10.40 10.85 -7.75
C LEU A 74 9.23 11.79 -7.97
N THR A 75 9.12 12.39 -9.15
CA THR A 75 8.00 13.31 -9.43
C THR A 75 6.68 12.53 -9.54
N LYS A 76 5.56 13.16 -9.14
CA LYS A 76 4.22 12.58 -9.38
C LYS A 76 3.92 12.40 -10.87
N LEU A 77 4.52 13.22 -11.74
CA LEU A 77 4.42 13.02 -13.20
C LEU A 77 5.06 11.70 -13.63
N TRP A 78 6.23 11.36 -13.09
CA TRP A 78 6.85 10.05 -13.32
C TRP A 78 5.98 8.92 -12.77
N ALA A 79 5.44 9.08 -11.57
CA ALA A 79 4.58 8.09 -10.93
C ALA A 79 3.32 7.78 -11.76
N ASN A 80 2.62 8.83 -12.20
CA ASN A 80 1.41 8.71 -13.02
C ASN A 80 1.71 8.03 -14.36
N LYS A 81 2.85 8.32 -14.98
CA LYS A 81 3.28 7.67 -16.25
C LYS A 81 3.48 6.16 -16.10
N LEU A 82 3.87 5.69 -14.92
CA LEU A 82 4.06 4.27 -14.62
C LEU A 82 2.81 3.59 -14.03
N GLY A 83 1.66 4.29 -13.98
CA GLY A 83 0.43 3.74 -13.41
C GLY A 83 0.49 3.55 -11.89
N ILE A 84 1.42 4.22 -11.22
CA ILE A 84 1.49 4.25 -9.76
C ILE A 84 0.30 5.06 -9.25
N ASN A 85 -0.44 4.51 -8.30
CA ASN A 85 -1.67 5.13 -7.81
C ASN A 85 -1.65 5.27 -6.27
N PRO A 86 -2.26 6.33 -5.71
CA PRO A 86 -2.52 6.42 -4.28
C PRO A 86 -3.32 5.22 -3.77
N VAL A 87 -3.08 4.84 -2.52
CA VAL A 87 -3.85 3.83 -1.81
C VAL A 87 -5.26 4.36 -1.48
N LEU A 88 -6.25 3.49 -1.64
CA LEU A 88 -7.61 3.66 -1.17
C LEU A 88 -7.67 3.28 0.31
N TYR A 89 -7.70 4.29 1.16
CA TYR A 89 -7.82 4.09 2.60
C TYR A 89 -9.28 3.82 2.99
N LEU A 90 -9.49 2.69 3.67
CA LEU A 90 -10.80 2.26 4.13
C LEU A 90 -10.84 2.30 5.66
N ASP A 91 -11.72 3.13 6.21
CA ASP A 91 -11.99 3.08 7.64
C ASP A 91 -12.75 1.79 7.98
N LYS A 92 -12.39 1.17 9.10
CA LYS A 92 -13.11 -0.01 9.61
C LYS A 92 -14.58 0.38 9.87
N ASP A 93 -15.51 -0.54 9.69
CA ASP A 93 -16.94 -0.30 9.94
C ASP A 93 -17.62 0.71 8.97
N SER A 94 -16.87 1.37 8.07
CA SER A 94 -17.42 2.24 7.03
C SER A 94 -18.28 1.48 6.02
N SER A 95 -19.26 2.15 5.39
CA SER A 95 -20.14 1.54 4.39
C SER A 95 -19.35 0.93 3.23
N ILE A 96 -18.34 1.65 2.72
CA ILE A 96 -17.51 1.17 1.62
C ILE A 96 -16.65 -0.02 2.01
N SER A 97 -16.12 -0.05 3.24
CA SER A 97 -15.36 -1.21 3.74
C SER A 97 -16.23 -2.46 3.79
N LYS A 98 -17.49 -2.32 4.24
CA LYS A 98 -18.48 -3.42 4.26
C LYS A 98 -18.75 -3.96 2.86
N THR A 99 -19.10 -3.10 1.92
CA THR A 99 -19.32 -3.48 0.51
C THR A 99 -18.10 -4.15 -0.10
N PHE A 100 -16.90 -3.62 0.15
CA PHE A 100 -15.68 -4.21 -0.37
C PHE A 100 -15.37 -5.58 0.28
N GLY A 101 -15.70 -5.74 1.56
CA GLY A 101 -15.62 -7.03 2.25
C GLY A 101 -16.54 -8.10 1.69
N GLU A 102 -17.76 -7.73 1.29
CA GLU A 102 -18.68 -8.63 0.59
C GLU A 102 -18.12 -9.05 -0.78
N LEU A 103 -17.54 -8.12 -1.54
CA LEU A 103 -16.86 -8.45 -2.80
C LEU A 103 -15.69 -9.43 -2.60
N ILE A 104 -14.90 -9.24 -1.54
CA ILE A 104 -13.80 -10.17 -1.20
C ILE A 104 -14.34 -11.55 -0.82
N LYS A 105 -15.45 -11.62 -0.07
CA LYS A 105 -16.12 -12.88 0.29
C LYS A 105 -16.61 -13.60 -0.97
N GLU A 106 -17.31 -12.90 -1.85
CA GLU A 106 -17.84 -13.46 -3.09
C GLU A 106 -16.72 -13.96 -4.01
N ARG A 107 -15.61 -13.21 -4.09
CA ARG A 107 -14.40 -13.62 -4.80
C ARG A 107 -13.85 -14.98 -4.31
N ARG A 108 -13.89 -15.20 -2.99
CA ARG A 108 -13.40 -16.44 -2.33
C ARG A 108 -14.41 -17.58 -2.43
N ASN A 109 -15.69 -17.28 -2.62
CA ASN A 109 -16.73 -18.28 -2.80
C ASN A 109 -16.46 -19.10 -4.09
N LYS A 110 -16.38 -20.42 -3.95
CA LYS A 110 -16.15 -21.35 -5.07
C LYS A 110 -17.41 -21.51 -5.93
N GLU A 111 -18.58 -21.27 -5.37
CA GLU A 111 -19.88 -21.37 -6.03
C GLU A 111 -20.32 -20.04 -6.69
N SER A 112 -19.54 -18.97 -6.53
CA SER A 112 -19.84 -17.67 -7.15
C SER A 112 -19.86 -17.75 -8.68
N ASN A 113 -20.72 -16.95 -9.30
CA ASN A 113 -20.79 -16.78 -10.76
C ASN A 113 -19.68 -15.88 -11.32
N LEU A 114 -18.74 -15.43 -10.48
CA LEU A 114 -17.64 -14.56 -10.89
C LEU A 114 -16.66 -15.31 -11.79
N THR A 115 -16.35 -14.72 -12.94
CA THR A 115 -15.31 -15.22 -13.83
C THR A 115 -13.92 -15.10 -13.19
N LYS A 116 -12.94 -15.87 -13.67
CA LYS A 116 -11.54 -15.76 -13.24
C LYS A 116 -11.02 -14.32 -13.38
N GLU A 117 -11.40 -13.63 -14.46
CA GLU A 117 -11.02 -12.25 -14.72
C GLU A 117 -11.62 -11.29 -13.68
N GLN A 118 -12.90 -11.42 -13.35
CA GLN A 118 -13.54 -10.62 -12.30
C GLN A 118 -12.89 -10.87 -10.93
N LYS A 119 -12.58 -12.13 -10.61
CA LYS A 119 -11.86 -12.47 -9.37
C LYS A 119 -10.47 -11.83 -9.31
N SER A 120 -9.77 -11.75 -10.45
CA SER A 120 -8.49 -11.05 -10.56
C SER A 120 -8.63 -9.54 -10.38
N LYS A 121 -9.64 -8.90 -11.02
CA LYS A 121 -9.92 -7.46 -10.86
C LYS A 121 -10.26 -7.07 -9.41
N ILE A 122 -11.00 -7.90 -8.68
CA ILE A 122 -11.26 -7.67 -7.24
C ILE A 122 -9.95 -7.73 -6.45
N LEU A 123 -9.07 -8.69 -6.74
CA LEU A 123 -7.76 -8.79 -6.08
C LEU A 123 -6.85 -7.61 -6.44
N ARG A 124 -6.93 -7.12 -7.69
CA ARG A 124 -6.24 -5.91 -8.14
C ARG A 124 -6.68 -4.70 -7.32
N ILE A 125 -7.99 -4.46 -7.17
CA ILE A 125 -8.47 -3.38 -6.30
C ILE A 125 -7.96 -3.57 -4.88
N LYS A 126 -8.01 -4.80 -4.34
CA LYS A 126 -7.53 -5.10 -2.98
C LYS A 126 -6.06 -4.71 -2.79
N SER A 127 -5.21 -4.91 -3.81
CA SER A 127 -3.79 -4.53 -3.74
C SER A 127 -3.56 -3.02 -3.60
N PHE A 128 -4.56 -2.18 -3.92
CA PHE A 128 -4.53 -0.74 -3.70
C PHE A 128 -5.34 -0.29 -2.48
N THR A 129 -5.78 -1.22 -1.62
CA THR A 129 -6.49 -0.87 -0.37
C THR A 129 -5.60 -1.03 0.85
N LYS A 130 -5.85 -0.20 1.86
CA LYS A 130 -5.26 -0.29 3.20
C LYS A 130 -6.26 0.26 4.20
N ASN A 131 -6.21 -0.17 5.45
CA ASN A 131 -7.04 0.48 6.47
C ASN A 131 -6.57 1.92 6.73
N TYR A 132 -7.50 2.81 7.10
CA TYR A 132 -7.18 4.19 7.47
C TYR A 132 -6.27 4.27 8.70
N SER A 133 -6.56 3.45 9.72
CA SER A 133 -5.72 3.20 10.88
C SER A 133 -5.82 1.74 11.33
N GLY A 134 -4.88 1.29 12.15
CA GLY A 134 -4.86 -0.06 12.72
C GLY A 134 -3.59 -0.36 13.50
N HIS A 135 -3.41 -1.63 13.87
CA HIS A 135 -2.22 -2.06 14.61
C HIS A 135 -1.01 -2.12 13.66
N LEU A 136 0.03 -1.34 13.97
CA LEU A 136 1.33 -1.45 13.34
C LEU A 136 2.33 -2.03 14.35
N LYS A 137 2.84 -3.22 14.04
CA LYS A 137 3.95 -3.85 14.74
C LYS A 137 5.14 -4.04 13.81
N ARG A 138 6.12 -3.15 13.88
CA ARG A 138 7.32 -3.17 13.02
C ARG A 138 8.53 -2.56 13.73
N ASN A 139 9.65 -3.27 13.72
CA ASN A 139 10.87 -2.87 14.42
C ASN A 139 10.58 -2.51 15.89
N SER A 140 10.85 -1.27 16.28
CA SER A 140 10.62 -0.72 17.62
C SER A 140 9.23 -0.08 17.79
N ILE A 141 8.38 -0.10 16.76
CA ILE A 141 7.03 0.47 16.78
C ILE A 141 6.02 -0.64 17.07
N ASP A 142 5.25 -0.46 18.13
CA ASP A 142 4.05 -1.24 18.45
C ASP A 142 2.93 -0.23 18.81
N ASP A 143 2.19 0.20 17.79
CA ASP A 143 1.11 1.19 17.91
C ASP A 143 -0.21 0.56 17.48
N GLN A 144 -1.12 0.38 18.46
CA GLN A 144 -2.43 -0.24 18.27
C GLN A 144 -3.38 0.57 17.37
N ASN A 145 -3.15 1.87 17.21
CA ASN A 145 -4.00 2.76 16.41
C ASN A 145 -3.17 3.66 15.50
N TYR A 146 -2.14 3.08 14.88
CA TYR A 146 -1.31 3.77 13.92
C TYR A 146 -2.14 4.24 12.72
N LYS A 147 -1.99 5.51 12.37
CA LYS A 147 -2.75 6.12 11.27
C LYS A 147 -2.01 5.98 9.94
N PHE A 148 -2.24 4.87 9.25
CA PHE A 148 -1.67 4.59 7.92
C PHE A 148 -1.97 5.66 6.87
N TYR A 149 -3.06 6.41 7.02
CA TYR A 149 -3.39 7.53 6.14
C TYR A 149 -2.30 8.61 6.11
N ASP A 150 -1.57 8.81 7.20
CA ASP A 150 -0.52 9.83 7.27
C ASP A 150 0.69 9.48 6.39
N GLU A 151 0.84 8.20 6.01
CA GLU A 151 1.88 7.75 5.07
C GLU A 151 1.61 8.21 3.63
N ARG A 152 0.32 8.43 3.32
CA ARG A 152 -0.19 8.76 1.97
C ARG A 152 0.48 7.89 0.92
N GLU A 153 0.36 6.59 1.11
CA GLU A 153 1.03 5.56 0.35
C GLU A 153 0.56 5.58 -1.11
N TRP A 154 1.50 5.38 -2.01
CA TRP A 154 1.30 5.13 -3.43
C TRP A 154 1.88 3.76 -3.76
N ARG A 155 1.20 3.00 -4.61
CA ARG A 155 1.63 1.64 -4.98
C ARG A 155 1.84 1.53 -6.48
N LEU A 156 2.94 0.88 -6.85
CA LEU A 156 3.10 0.23 -8.14
C LEU A 156 2.77 -1.24 -7.92
N VAL A 157 1.77 -1.76 -8.63
CA VAL A 157 1.44 -3.18 -8.62
C VAL A 157 1.63 -3.67 -10.06
N PRO A 158 2.50 -4.66 -10.31
CA PRO A 158 2.75 -5.17 -11.66
C PRO A 158 1.47 -5.75 -12.25
N GLU A 159 1.30 -5.61 -13.56
CA GLU A 159 0.30 -6.37 -14.27
C GLU A 159 0.79 -7.80 -14.41
N ILE A 160 -0.12 -8.76 -14.23
CA ILE A 160 0.20 -10.15 -14.56
C ILE A 160 0.17 -10.19 -16.09
N GLU A 161 1.34 -10.22 -16.73
CA GLU A 161 1.44 -10.52 -18.16
C GLU A 161 0.74 -11.87 -18.41
N LYS A 162 -0.13 -11.89 -19.43
CA LYS A 162 -0.90 -13.07 -19.82
C LYS A 162 -0.02 -14.13 -20.48
#